data_AF-A0A2V5YTV8-F1
#
_entry.id   AF-A0A2V5YTV8-F1
#
_cell.length_a   1.000
_cell.length_b   1.000
_cell.length_c   1.000
_cell.angle_alpha   90.00
_cell.angle_beta   90.00
_cell.angle_gamma   90.00
#
_symmetry.space_group_name_H-M   'P 1'
#
loop_
_entity.id
_entity.type
_entity.pdbx_description
1 polymer ?
#
loop_
_entity_poly.entity_id
_entity_poly.type
_entity_poly.pdbx_seq_one_letter_code
_entity_poly.pdbx_strand_id
1 'polypeptide(L)'
;MTLPADSPPAMARDIFAAAEALKLRNYFSYLDRDLIDDHAPLNAIRIPTIDIIDFDYAWWHTADDTLDKISAQSLKITGSVALYYLSELALKY
;
A
#
# COMPACT_ATOMS: atom_id res chain seq x y z
N MET A 1 -2.56 -6.22 3.49
CA MET A 1 -1.90 -4.95 3.12
C MET A 1 -2.64 -3.83 3.80
N THR A 2 -1.91 -2.90 4.38
CA THR A 2 -2.41 -1.83 5.24
C THR A 2 -1.87 -0.50 4.74
N LEU A 3 -2.70 0.54 4.86
CA LEU A 3 -2.32 1.92 4.62
C LEU A 3 -2.13 2.63 5.98
N PRO A 4 -1.01 3.33 6.21
CA PRO A 4 -0.84 4.14 7.42
C PRO A 4 -1.96 5.18 7.60
N ALA A 5 -2.31 5.50 8.83
CA ALA A 5 -3.42 6.43 9.13
C ALA A 5 -3.16 7.87 8.63
N ASP A 6 -1.89 8.26 8.46
CA ASP A 6 -1.46 9.55 7.93
C ASP A 6 -1.36 9.57 6.38
N SER A 7 -1.83 8.52 5.71
CA SER A 7 -1.95 8.48 4.24
C SER A 7 -2.79 9.65 3.72
N PRO A 8 -2.36 10.36 2.65
CA PRO A 8 -3.18 11.41 2.03
C PRO A 8 -4.59 10.90 1.69
N PRO A 9 -5.67 11.53 2.21
CA PRO A 9 -7.02 10.96 2.13
C PRO A 9 -7.51 10.68 0.69
N ALA A 10 -7.13 11.54 -0.26
CA ALA A 10 -7.47 11.34 -1.66
C ALA A 10 -6.79 10.10 -2.25
N MET A 11 -5.49 9.92 -1.99
CA MET A 11 -4.74 8.75 -2.46
C MET A 11 -5.25 7.46 -1.83
N ALA A 12 -5.52 7.45 -0.52
CA ALA A 12 -6.06 6.28 0.17
C ALA A 12 -7.42 5.86 -0.39
N ARG A 13 -8.33 6.82 -0.62
CA ARG A 13 -9.61 6.58 -1.27
C ARG A 13 -9.42 5.97 -2.67
N ASP A 14 -8.51 6.52 -3.46
CA ASP A 14 -8.29 6.08 -4.84
C ASP A 14 -7.63 4.69 -4.90
N ILE A 15 -6.74 4.35 -3.96
CA ILE A 15 -6.19 3.00 -3.82
C ILE A 15 -7.28 2.00 -3.44
N PHE A 16 -8.18 2.33 -2.52
CA PHE A 16 -9.31 1.46 -2.24
C PHE A 16 -10.26 1.32 -3.43
N ALA A 17 -10.52 2.39 -4.18
CA ALA A 17 -11.33 2.32 -5.39
C ALA A 17 -10.68 1.44 -6.47
N ALA A 18 -9.36 1.53 -6.64
CA ALA A 18 -8.60 0.64 -7.53
C ALA A 18 -8.69 -0.83 -7.07
N ALA A 19 -8.55 -1.09 -5.77
CA ALA A 19 -8.70 -2.43 -5.21
C ALA A 19 -10.13 -2.98 -5.40
N GLU A 20 -11.18 -2.15 -5.23
CA GLU A 20 -12.57 -2.53 -5.50
C GLU A 20 -12.79 -2.90 -6.97
N ALA A 21 -12.32 -2.05 -7.89
CA ALA A 21 -12.46 -2.29 -9.32
C ALA A 21 -11.85 -3.63 -9.76
N LEU A 22 -10.76 -4.04 -9.10
CA LEU A 22 -10.07 -5.31 -9.34
C LEU A 22 -10.61 -6.48 -8.50
N LYS A 23 -11.62 -6.27 -7.66
CA LYS A 23 -12.17 -7.26 -6.71
C LYS A 23 -11.11 -7.79 -5.72
N LEU A 24 -10.20 -6.90 -5.30
CA LEU A 24 -9.10 -7.16 -4.37
C LEU A 24 -9.24 -6.39 -3.05
N ARG A 25 -10.38 -5.71 -2.82
CA ARG A 25 -10.59 -4.84 -1.64
C ARG A 25 -10.28 -5.54 -0.32
N ASN A 26 -10.58 -6.82 -0.20
CA ASN A 26 -10.39 -7.61 1.01
C ASN A 26 -8.91 -7.76 1.44
N TYR A 27 -7.95 -7.46 0.57
CA TYR A 27 -6.53 -7.47 0.88
C TYR A 27 -6.02 -6.15 1.47
N PHE A 28 -6.82 -5.09 1.41
CA PHE A 28 -6.43 -3.73 1.81
C PHE A 28 -7.22 -3.30 3.04
N SER A 29 -6.57 -2.67 4.01
CA SER A 29 -7.22 -2.04 5.16
C SER A 29 -6.42 -0.82 5.61
N TYR A 30 -6.91 -0.11 6.61
CA TYR A 30 -6.06 0.83 7.33
C TYR A 30 -5.25 0.09 8.39
N LEU A 31 -4.05 0.60 8.66
CA LEU A 31 -3.31 0.29 9.87
C LEU A 31 -3.98 0.98 11.07
N ASP A 32 -4.06 0.28 12.19
CA ASP A 32 -4.71 0.75 13.42
C ASP A 32 -3.72 1.38 14.43
N ARG A 33 -2.50 1.66 14.00
CA ARG A 33 -1.42 2.26 14.79
C ARG A 33 -0.61 3.25 13.95
N ASP A 34 0.13 4.11 14.64
CA ASP A 34 1.05 5.05 13.99
C ASP A 34 2.24 4.30 13.38
N LEU A 35 2.68 4.78 12.22
CA LEU A 35 3.88 4.31 11.53
C LEU A 35 4.75 5.49 11.15
N ILE A 36 6.04 5.39 11.44
CA ILE A 36 7.06 6.22 10.82
C ILE A 36 7.70 5.38 9.72
N ASP A 37 7.53 5.82 8.47
CA ASP A 37 8.18 5.25 7.29
C ASP A 37 8.54 6.40 6.32
N ASP A 38 9.15 6.09 5.19
CA ASP A 38 9.66 7.04 4.21
C ASP A 38 8.59 7.99 3.65
N HIS A 39 7.30 7.62 3.69
CA HIS A 39 6.20 8.49 3.27
C HIS A 39 6.01 9.70 4.20
N ALA A 40 6.26 9.53 5.50
CA ALA A 40 6.00 10.56 6.50
C ALA A 40 6.81 11.86 6.28
N PRO A 41 8.15 11.84 6.07
CA PRO A 41 8.90 13.06 5.78
C PRO A 41 8.49 13.71 4.45
N LEU A 42 8.06 12.94 3.45
CA LEU A 42 7.57 13.46 2.17
C LEU A 42 6.23 14.20 2.36
N ASN A 43 5.30 13.61 3.11
CA ASN A 43 4.04 14.25 3.47
C ASN A 43 4.27 15.52 4.29
N ALA A 44 5.26 15.54 5.19
CA ALA A 44 5.59 16.72 6.00
C ALA A 44 6.02 17.93 5.14
N ILE A 45 6.66 17.69 4.00
CA ILE A 45 7.03 18.74 3.02
C ILE A 45 5.99 18.91 1.90
N ARG A 46 4.77 18.37 2.10
CA ARG A 46 3.61 18.48 1.21
C ARG A 46 3.79 17.80 -0.15
N ILE A 47 4.57 16.72 -0.22
CA ILE A 47 4.58 15.81 -1.35
C ILE A 47 3.66 14.63 -1.01
N PRO A 48 2.43 14.55 -1.57
CA PRO A 48 1.50 13.48 -1.24
C PRO A 48 2.09 12.12 -1.57
N THR A 49 2.35 11.32 -0.53
CA THR A 49 2.95 10.00 -0.64
C THR A 49 2.16 9.03 0.23
N ILE A 50 1.87 7.85 -0.32
CA ILE A 50 1.19 6.77 0.39
C ILE A 50 2.14 5.58 0.51
N ASP A 51 2.09 4.92 1.66
CA ASP A 51 2.76 3.65 1.88
C ASP A 51 1.74 2.49 1.86
N ILE A 52 2.13 1.39 1.24
CA ILE A 52 1.33 0.16 1.11
C ILE A 52 2.18 -0.99 1.65
N ILE A 53 1.89 -1.38 2.88
CA ILE A 53 2.78 -2.23 3.67
C ILE A 53 2.01 -3.41 4.28
N ASP A 54 2.71 -4.50 4.61
CA ASP A 54 2.13 -5.64 5.31
C ASP A 54 2.63 -5.69 6.77
N PHE A 55 1.77 -5.27 7.70
CA PHE A 55 2.10 -5.26 9.12
C PHE A 55 1.93 -6.60 9.84
N ASP A 56 1.39 -7.61 9.16
CA ASP A 56 1.21 -8.95 9.71
C ASP A 56 2.31 -9.92 9.23
N TYR A 57 3.41 -9.39 8.66
CA TYR A 57 4.54 -10.18 8.17
C TYR A 57 5.45 -10.68 9.31
N ALA A 58 5.34 -11.97 9.62
CA ALA A 58 6.00 -12.59 10.78
C ALA A 58 7.55 -12.58 10.75
N TRP A 59 8.16 -12.48 9.56
CA TRP A 59 9.61 -12.64 9.38
C TRP A 59 10.37 -11.31 9.36
N TRP A 60 9.67 -10.19 9.53
CA TRP A 60 10.28 -8.85 9.55
C TRP A 60 11.45 -8.78 10.54
N HIS A 61 12.61 -8.30 10.07
CA HIS A 61 13.86 -8.18 10.85
C HIS A 61 14.36 -9.50 11.44
N THR A 62 14.07 -10.64 10.81
CA THR A 62 14.64 -11.95 11.17
C THR A 62 15.57 -12.48 10.09
N ALA A 63 16.43 -13.44 10.44
CA ALA A 63 17.25 -14.15 9.45
C ALA A 63 16.42 -15.03 8.50
N ASP A 64 15.16 -15.29 8.84
CA ASP A 64 14.22 -16.08 8.03
C ASP A 64 13.51 -15.23 6.96
N ASP A 65 13.77 -13.92 6.88
CA ASP A 65 13.32 -13.07 5.77
C ASP A 65 14.11 -13.41 4.50
N THR A 66 13.61 -14.43 3.81
CA THR A 66 14.31 -15.18 2.76
C THR A 66 13.42 -15.38 1.54
N LEU A 67 14.01 -15.77 0.42
CA LEU A 67 13.31 -15.83 -0.88
C LEU A 67 12.09 -16.77 -0.89
N ASP A 68 12.07 -17.81 -0.05
CA ASP A 68 10.92 -18.72 0.04
C ASP A 68 9.70 -18.09 0.74
N LYS A 69 9.83 -16.91 1.36
CA LYS A 69 8.70 -16.13 1.90
C LYS A 69 8.06 -15.23 0.85
N ILE A 70 8.69 -15.05 -0.32
CA ILE A 70 8.16 -14.21 -1.39
C ILE A 70 6.92 -14.88 -2.01
N SER A 71 5.83 -14.13 -2.06
CA SER A 71 4.58 -14.57 -2.67
C SER A 71 4.33 -13.87 -4.01
N ALA A 72 4.34 -14.64 -5.09
CA ALA A 72 3.97 -14.15 -6.42
C ALA A 72 2.54 -13.59 -6.44
N GLN A 73 1.65 -14.15 -5.63
CA GLN A 73 0.28 -13.66 -5.48
C GLN A 73 0.25 -12.28 -4.81
N SER A 74 1.02 -12.08 -3.73
CA SER A 74 1.09 -10.78 -3.05
C SER A 74 1.66 -9.70 -3.97
N LEU A 75 2.75 -10.01 -4.70
CA LEU A 75 3.33 -9.12 -5.71
C LEU A 75 2.30 -8.72 -6.78
N LYS A 76 1.53 -9.70 -7.28
CA LYS A 76 0.48 -9.44 -8.27
C LYS A 76 -0.62 -8.54 -7.72
N ILE A 77 -1.08 -8.76 -6.48
CA ILE A 77 -2.13 -7.94 -5.85
C ILE A 77 -1.66 -6.49 -5.73
N THR A 78 -0.51 -6.25 -5.10
CA THR A 78 0.06 -4.91 -4.91
C THR A 78 0.29 -4.21 -6.24
N GLY A 79 0.97 -4.90 -7.17
CA GLY A 79 1.29 -4.33 -8.48
C GLY A 79 0.06 -4.01 -9.31
N SER A 80 -0.96 -4.89 -9.32
CA SER A 80 -2.18 -4.64 -10.10
C SER A 80 -2.96 -3.43 -9.59
N VAL A 81 -3.10 -3.28 -8.27
CA VAL A 81 -3.80 -2.13 -7.67
C VAL A 81 -3.02 -0.84 -7.91
N ALA A 82 -1.71 -0.84 -7.70
CA ALA A 82 -0.88 0.34 -7.98
C ALA A 82 -0.94 0.74 -9.46
N LEU A 83 -0.86 -0.22 -10.38
CA LEU A 83 -0.90 0.05 -11.82
C LEU A 83 -2.27 0.55 -12.27
N TYR A 84 -3.36 -0.02 -11.74
CA TYR A 84 -4.72 0.46 -12.00
C TYR A 84 -4.91 1.88 -11.46
N TYR A 85 -4.49 2.16 -10.23
CA TYR A 85 -4.53 3.51 -9.67
C TYR A 85 -3.80 4.52 -10.56
N LEU A 86 -2.57 4.21 -10.98
CA LEU A 86 -1.79 5.09 -11.85
C LEU A 86 -2.48 5.35 -13.19
N SER A 87 -2.94 4.28 -13.86
CA SER A 87 -3.52 4.38 -15.20
C SER A 87 -4.93 4.99 -15.24
N GLU A 88 -5.76 4.69 -14.25
CA GLU A 88 -7.19 5.03 -14.29
C GLU A 88 -7.60 6.19 -13.39
N LEU A 89 -6.80 6.53 -12.37
CA LEU A 89 -7.19 7.52 -11.35
C LEU A 89 -6.16 8.64 -11.19
N ALA A 90 -4.87 8.33 -11.14
CA ALA A 90 -3.83 9.33 -10.83
C ALA A 90 -3.39 10.14 -12.05
N LEU A 91 -3.25 9.50 -13.21
CA LEU A 91 -2.71 10.11 -14.44
C LEU A 91 -3.77 10.41 -15.49
N LYS A 92 -5.04 10.16 -15.18
CA LYS A 92 -6.14 10.35 -16.13
C LYS A 92 -6.47 11.84 -16.22
N TYR A 93 -5.88 12.49 -17.22
CA TYR A 93 -6.15 13.85 -17.68
C TYR A 93 -6.48 13.85 -19.16
#